data_AF-A0A951U0P1-F1
#
_entry.id   AF-A0A951U0P1-F1
#
_cell.length_a   1.000
_cell.length_b   1.000
_cell.length_c   1.000
_cell.angle_alpha   90.00
_cell.angle_beta   90.00
_cell.angle_gamma   90.00
#
_symmetry.space_group_name_H-M   'P 1'
#
loop_
_entity.id
_entity.type
_entity.pdbx_description
1 polymer ?
#
loop_
_entity_poly.entity_id
_entity_poly.type
_entity_poly.pdbx_seq_one_letter_code
_entity_poly.pdbx_strand_id
1 'polypeptide(L)'
;MAAEQFQKSDFNWQIQQFFRQVGEWIELRFPQIQPPDVPNAPNWAFPSWWLEAGFWVVVGLAVLWLGFQIYLWVRSYLNRNQAQIAKFLDRGSANAEKERTISGWVKSAQEFQQQGNYREASRALYMATLQRLSETKLIPNDKSRTDREYLRLVQLLPQAESYQMLLDTHELLCFSNLPISAEMFDRVQRAYDNIERATLDSVRMA
;
A
#
# COMPACT_ATOMS: atom_id res chain seq x y z
N MET A 1 -37.04 6.38 -6.84
CA MET A 1 -36.22 5.19 -7.14
C MET A 1 -34.98 5.68 -7.86
N ALA A 2 -33.87 5.81 -7.13
CA ALA A 2 -32.60 6.28 -7.65
C ALA A 2 -31.62 5.11 -7.59
N ALA A 3 -31.13 4.67 -8.75
CA ALA A 3 -30.01 3.78 -8.87
C ALA A 3 -29.17 4.31 -10.03
N GLU A 4 -28.16 5.08 -9.65
CA GLU A 4 -27.13 5.65 -10.50
C GLU A 4 -26.34 4.50 -11.17
N GLN A 5 -26.53 4.34 -12.47
CA GLN A 5 -25.68 3.48 -13.28
C GLN A 5 -24.44 4.28 -13.70
N PHE A 6 -23.43 4.22 -12.84
CA PHE A 6 -22.00 4.33 -13.11
C PHE A 6 -21.59 4.72 -14.56
N GLN A 7 -21.05 5.93 -14.69
CA GLN A 7 -20.12 6.34 -15.75
C GLN A 7 -18.99 5.30 -15.92
N LYS A 8 -19.16 4.35 -16.84
CA LYS A 8 -18.08 3.49 -17.36
C LYS A 8 -17.57 3.94 -18.74
N SER A 9 -17.96 5.13 -19.18
CA SER A 9 -17.70 5.62 -20.55
C SER A 9 -16.35 6.30 -20.75
N ASP A 10 -15.70 6.82 -19.70
CA ASP A 10 -14.49 7.63 -19.90
C ASP A 10 -13.23 6.80 -20.18
N PHE A 11 -13.11 5.60 -19.60
CA PHE A 11 -11.91 4.77 -19.75
C PHE A 11 -11.78 4.17 -21.16
N ASN A 12 -12.89 3.78 -21.77
CA ASN A 12 -12.89 3.17 -23.10
C ASN A 12 -12.53 4.19 -24.20
N TRP A 13 -12.96 5.45 -24.00
CA TRP A 13 -12.61 6.55 -24.89
C TRP A 13 -11.12 6.93 -24.76
N GLN A 14 -10.57 6.98 -23.53
CA GLN A 14 -9.14 7.25 -23.32
C GLN A 14 -8.23 6.20 -23.99
N ILE A 15 -8.62 4.93 -23.93
CA ILE A 15 -7.90 3.83 -24.60
C ILE A 15 -7.92 4.01 -26.12
N GLN A 16 -9.05 4.38 -26.71
CA GLN A 16 -9.14 4.64 -28.15
C GLN A 16 -8.24 5.80 -28.61
N GLN A 17 -8.14 6.87 -27.82
CA GLN A 17 -7.27 8.01 -28.15
C GLN A 17 -5.78 7.63 -28.09
N PHE A 18 -5.40 6.81 -27.10
CA PHE A 18 -4.03 6.33 -26.97
C PHE A 18 -3.60 5.50 -28.18
N PHE A 19 -4.45 4.57 -28.65
CA PHE A 19 -4.12 3.75 -29.84
C PHE A 19 -4.00 4.58 -31.12
N ARG A 20 -4.78 5.66 -31.28
CA ARG A 20 -4.64 6.58 -32.42
C ARG A 20 -3.30 7.31 -32.41
N GLN A 21 -2.91 7.89 -31.28
CA GLN A 21 -1.64 8.61 -31.16
C GLN A 21 -0.43 7.69 -31.34
N VAL A 22 -0.51 6.44 -30.87
CA VAL A 22 0.54 5.44 -31.09
C VAL A 22 0.66 5.07 -32.58
N GLY A 23 -0.45 4.96 -33.32
CA GLY A 23 -0.44 4.68 -34.75
C GLY A 23 0.29 5.74 -35.56
N GLU A 24 -0.04 7.02 -35.33
CA GLU A 24 0.63 8.15 -36.01
C GLU A 24 2.12 8.24 -35.63
N TRP A 25 2.47 7.99 -34.36
CA TRP A 25 3.86 7.96 -33.93
C TRP A 25 4.66 6.81 -34.56
N ILE A 26 4.05 5.63 -34.73
CA ILE A 26 4.68 4.49 -35.39
C ILE A 26 4.95 4.79 -36.86
N GLU A 27 4.01 5.43 -37.56
CA GLU A 27 4.15 5.81 -38.96
C GLU A 27 5.26 6.86 -39.16
N LEU A 28 5.40 7.80 -38.21
CA LEU A 28 6.50 8.77 -38.21
C LEU A 28 7.86 8.16 -37.81
N ARG A 29 7.87 7.10 -36.99
CA ARG A 29 9.09 6.39 -36.55
C ARG A 29 9.63 5.41 -37.57
N PHE A 30 8.77 4.86 -38.41
CA PHE A 30 9.14 3.97 -39.51
C PHE A 30 8.70 4.59 -40.84
N PRO A 31 9.34 5.67 -41.32
CA PRO A 31 9.24 6.01 -42.73
C PRO A 31 9.62 4.76 -43.52
N GLN A 32 8.71 4.31 -44.39
CA GLN A 32 8.85 3.13 -45.24
C GLN A 32 10.32 2.90 -45.60
N ILE A 33 10.92 1.90 -44.96
CA ILE A 33 12.27 1.46 -45.30
C ILE A 33 12.13 0.87 -46.71
N GLN A 34 12.33 1.71 -47.72
CA GLN A 34 12.49 1.27 -49.09
C GLN A 34 13.68 0.31 -49.06
N PRO A 35 13.50 -0.97 -49.43
CA PRO A 35 14.61 -1.89 -49.47
C PRO A 35 15.64 -1.33 -50.45
N PRO A 36 16.89 -1.05 -50.01
CA PRO A 36 17.92 -0.60 -50.92
C PRO A 36 18.14 -1.67 -51.98
N ASP A 37 18.23 -1.25 -53.23
CA ASP A 37 18.46 -2.10 -54.39
C ASP A 37 19.86 -2.72 -54.26
N VAL A 38 19.92 -3.90 -53.63
CA VAL A 38 21.17 -4.61 -53.31
C VAL A 38 21.56 -5.49 -54.51
N PRO A 39 22.69 -5.23 -55.19
CA PRO A 39 23.14 -6.09 -56.28
C PRO A 39 23.55 -7.46 -55.74
N ASN A 40 22.84 -8.50 -56.18
CA ASN A 40 23.17 -9.92 -56.11
C ASN A 40 24.02 -10.35 -54.90
N ALA A 41 23.38 -10.46 -53.75
CA ALA A 41 23.94 -11.20 -52.63
C ALA A 41 24.05 -12.69 -53.00
N PRO A 42 25.14 -13.38 -52.63
CA PRO A 42 25.28 -14.82 -52.85
C PRO A 42 24.08 -15.55 -52.24
N ASN A 43 23.52 -16.44 -53.03
CA ASN A 43 22.39 -17.31 -52.79
C ASN A 43 22.68 -18.35 -51.68
N TRP A 44 22.99 -17.88 -50.48
CA TRP A 44 22.80 -18.66 -49.26
C TRP A 44 21.31 -18.86 -49.05
N ALA A 45 20.79 -19.94 -49.62
CA ALA A 45 19.47 -20.46 -49.32
C ALA A 45 19.49 -20.99 -47.89
N PHE A 46 19.36 -20.09 -46.90
CA PHE A 46 19.03 -20.51 -45.55
C PHE A 46 17.69 -21.23 -45.63
N PRO A 47 17.61 -22.50 -45.20
CA PRO A 47 16.36 -23.21 -45.20
C PRO A 47 15.29 -22.43 -44.42
N SER A 48 14.04 -22.39 -44.89
CA SER A 48 12.96 -21.61 -44.27
C SER A 48 12.75 -21.94 -42.79
N TRP A 49 13.02 -23.18 -42.38
CA TRP A 49 12.95 -23.61 -40.98
C TRP A 49 13.92 -22.88 -40.06
N TRP A 50 15.02 -22.33 -40.57
CA TRP A 50 15.98 -21.54 -39.79
C TRP A 50 15.42 -20.17 -39.40
N LEU A 51 14.67 -19.54 -40.31
CA LEU A 51 14.02 -18.25 -40.05
C LEU A 51 12.84 -18.44 -39.09
N GLU A 52 12.05 -19.51 -39.27
CA GLU A 52 10.98 -19.87 -38.33
C GLU A 52 11.54 -20.20 -36.93
N ALA A 53 12.61 -20.99 -36.86
CA ALA A 53 13.29 -21.29 -35.60
C ALA A 53 13.85 -20.03 -34.94
N GLY A 54 14.51 -19.15 -35.72
CA GLY A 54 15.02 -17.88 -35.23
C GLY A 54 13.92 -16.97 -34.68
N PHE A 55 12.78 -16.90 -35.37
CA PHE A 55 11.61 -16.13 -34.92
C PHE A 55 11.09 -16.65 -33.58
N TRP A 56 10.88 -17.97 -33.45
CA TRP A 56 10.42 -18.56 -32.19
C TRP A 56 11.41 -18.42 -31.04
N VAL A 57 12.71 -18.45 -31.33
CA VAL A 57 13.75 -18.17 -30.32
C VAL A 57 13.63 -16.73 -29.83
N VAL A 58 13.49 -15.75 -30.72
CA VAL A 58 13.32 -14.33 -30.35
C VAL A 58 12.03 -14.12 -29.57
N VAL A 59 10.92 -14.73 -29.99
CA VAL A 59 9.64 -14.66 -29.29
C VAL A 59 9.74 -15.28 -27.90
N GLY A 60 10.36 -16.47 -27.78
CA GLY A 60 10.57 -17.14 -26.51
C GLY A 60 11.41 -16.28 -25.55
N LEU A 61 12.47 -15.65 -26.07
CA LEU A 61 13.35 -14.78 -25.30
C LEU A 61 12.63 -13.50 -24.86
N ALA A 62 11.79 -12.91 -25.72
CA ALA A 62 10.96 -11.76 -25.39
C ALA A 62 9.92 -12.08 -24.31
N VAL A 63 9.26 -13.25 -24.39
CA VAL A 63 8.30 -13.72 -23.38
C VAL A 63 9.00 -13.96 -22.04
N LEU A 64 10.15 -14.63 -22.06
CA LEU A 64 10.98 -14.83 -20.87
C LEU A 64 11.40 -13.50 -20.24
N TRP A 65 11.83 -12.55 -21.06
CA TRP A 65 12.25 -11.23 -20.59
C TRP A 65 11.08 -10.42 -19.99
N LEU A 66 9.91 -10.42 -20.64
CA LEU A 66 8.70 -9.79 -20.12
C LEU A 66 8.25 -10.44 -18.81
N GLY A 67 8.23 -11.77 -18.76
CA GLY A 67 7.93 -12.53 -17.54
C GLY A 67 8.90 -12.20 -16.41
N PHE A 68 10.19 -12.07 -16.72
CA PHE A 68 11.22 -11.69 -15.75
C PHE A 68 11.06 -10.23 -15.27
N GLN A 69 10.72 -9.30 -16.16
CA GLN A 69 10.41 -7.91 -15.79
C GLN A 69 9.19 -7.83 -14.88
N ILE A 70 8.11 -8.51 -15.23
CA ILE A 70 6.90 -8.60 -14.39
C ILE A 70 7.26 -9.22 -13.05
N TYR A 71 8.04 -10.31 -13.03
CA TYR A 71 8.50 -10.94 -11.80
C TYR A 71 9.30 -9.99 -10.91
N LEU A 72 10.23 -9.21 -11.47
CA LEU A 72 11.00 -8.22 -10.71
C LEU A 72 10.13 -7.08 -10.18
N TRP A 73 9.18 -6.60 -10.99
CA TRP A 73 8.26 -5.54 -10.59
C TRP A 73 7.33 -6.01 -9.47
N VAL A 74 6.72 -7.16 -9.66
CA VAL A 74 5.86 -7.84 -8.67
C VAL A 74 6.67 -8.15 -7.41
N ARG A 75 7.94 -8.58 -7.50
CA ARG A 75 8.82 -8.79 -6.34
C ARG A 75 9.08 -7.51 -5.54
N SER A 76 9.17 -6.34 -6.17
CA SER A 76 9.34 -5.07 -5.45
C SER A 76 8.08 -4.67 -4.66
N TYR A 77 6.90 -4.87 -5.25
CA TYR A 77 5.61 -4.64 -4.57
C TYR A 77 5.33 -5.70 -3.50
N LEU A 78 5.66 -6.96 -3.79
CA LEU A 78 5.53 -8.07 -2.87
C LEU A 78 6.54 -8.00 -1.74
N ASN A 79 7.80 -7.58 -1.91
CA ASN A 79 8.76 -7.56 -0.80
C ASN A 79 8.42 -6.55 0.29
N ARG A 80 7.71 -5.46 -0.03
CA ARG A 80 7.19 -4.50 0.99
C ARG A 80 6.03 -5.10 1.79
N ASN A 81 5.14 -5.84 1.13
CA ASN A 81 4.00 -6.49 1.79
C ASN A 81 4.32 -7.89 2.37
N GLN A 82 5.25 -8.66 1.80
CA GLN A 82 5.63 -10.01 2.24
C GLN A 82 6.57 -9.97 3.43
N ALA A 83 7.45 -8.97 3.57
CA ALA A 83 8.16 -8.78 4.84
C ALA A 83 7.21 -8.48 6.00
N GLN A 84 6.01 -7.97 5.71
CA GLN A 84 4.93 -7.80 6.69
C GLN A 84 4.07 -9.06 6.81
N ILE A 85 3.65 -9.69 5.71
CA ILE A 85 2.77 -10.87 5.67
C ILE A 85 3.48 -12.14 6.14
N ALA A 86 4.74 -12.38 5.75
CA ALA A 86 5.56 -13.47 6.31
C ALA A 86 5.78 -13.25 7.81
N LYS A 87 6.00 -12.00 8.25
CA LYS A 87 5.96 -11.64 9.69
C LYS A 87 4.58 -11.77 10.32
N PHE A 88 3.47 -11.78 9.58
CA PHE A 88 2.13 -12.05 10.11
C PHE A 88 1.82 -13.55 10.13
N LEU A 89 2.31 -14.33 9.17
CA LEU A 89 2.10 -15.77 9.06
C LEU A 89 3.02 -16.57 10.00
N ASP A 90 4.31 -16.21 10.11
CA ASP A 90 5.19 -16.75 11.16
C ASP A 90 4.71 -16.36 12.56
N ARG A 91 4.13 -15.16 12.70
CA ARG A 91 3.54 -14.69 13.96
C ARG A 91 2.17 -15.30 14.26
N GLY A 92 1.46 -15.79 13.25
CA GLY A 92 0.20 -16.52 13.38
C GLY A 92 0.36 -17.91 13.96
N SER A 93 1.51 -18.57 13.71
CA SER A 93 1.77 -19.92 14.24
C SER A 93 2.53 -19.95 15.58
N ALA A 94 3.18 -18.85 15.99
CA ALA A 94 4.05 -18.85 17.18
C ALA A 94 3.76 -17.72 18.19
N ASN A 95 2.78 -16.84 17.96
CA ASN A 95 2.65 -15.61 18.76
C ASN A 95 1.21 -15.17 19.04
N ALA A 96 0.30 -16.13 19.25
CA ALA A 96 -0.98 -15.84 19.87
C ALA A 96 -0.85 -15.32 21.33
N GLU A 97 0.37 -15.19 21.87
CA GLU A 97 0.59 -14.94 23.30
C GLU A 97 1.76 -13.98 23.59
N LYS A 98 1.87 -12.91 22.82
CA LYS A 98 2.51 -11.70 23.32
C LYS A 98 1.80 -10.48 22.76
N GLU A 99 0.62 -10.21 23.32
CA GLU A 99 0.03 -8.86 23.25
C GLU A 99 1.14 -7.88 23.57
N ARG A 100 1.54 -7.09 22.57
CA ARG A 100 2.53 -6.04 22.80
C ARG A 100 1.90 -5.08 23.80
N THR A 101 2.57 -4.94 24.94
CA THR A 101 2.20 -3.97 25.97
C THR A 101 2.11 -2.56 25.38
N ILE A 102 1.32 -1.70 26.02
CA ILE A 102 1.22 -0.28 25.66
C ILE A 102 2.63 0.33 25.48
N SER A 103 3.53 0.07 26.43
CA SER A 103 4.93 0.54 26.41
C SER A 103 5.72 0.04 25.19
N GLY A 104 5.46 -1.18 24.71
CA GLY A 104 6.11 -1.72 23.52
C GLY A 104 5.68 -1.00 22.24
N TRP A 105 4.40 -0.59 22.16
CA TRP A 105 3.89 0.20 21.05
C TRP A 105 4.42 1.63 21.06
N VAL A 106 4.43 2.28 22.23
CA VAL A 106 4.98 3.64 22.38
C VAL A 106 6.47 3.68 22.01
N LYS A 107 7.25 2.70 22.47
CA LYS A 107 8.67 2.58 22.07
C LYS A 107 8.83 2.43 20.56
N SER A 108 8.00 1.58 19.93
CA SER A 108 8.03 1.41 18.47
C SER A 108 7.71 2.72 17.74
N ALA A 109 6.74 3.50 18.25
CA ALA A 109 6.40 4.80 17.68
C ALA A 109 7.59 5.77 17.72
N GLN A 110 8.31 5.82 18.84
CA GLN A 110 9.52 6.64 18.99
C GLN A 110 10.64 6.22 18.02
N GLU A 111 10.87 4.91 17.87
CA GLU A 111 11.87 4.39 16.92
C GLU A 111 11.53 4.79 15.48
N PHE A 112 10.24 4.69 15.07
CA PHE A 112 9.80 5.11 13.74
C PHE A 112 9.88 6.64 13.56
N GLN A 113 9.58 7.41 14.60
CA GLN A 113 9.73 8.87 14.58
C GLN A 113 11.19 9.26 14.32
N GLN A 114 12.15 8.65 15.01
CA GLN A 114 13.59 8.92 14.82
C GLN A 114 14.06 8.61 13.40
N GLN A 115 13.41 7.65 12.73
CA GLN A 115 13.67 7.30 11.33
C GLN A 115 12.94 8.20 10.33
N GLY A 116 12.15 9.18 10.80
CA GLY A 116 11.29 10.01 9.96
C GLY A 116 10.08 9.26 9.37
N ASN A 117 9.80 8.04 9.82
CA ASN A 117 8.68 7.23 9.37
C ASN A 117 7.43 7.54 10.20
N TYR A 118 6.88 8.73 10.01
CA TYR A 118 5.71 9.21 10.75
C TYR A 118 4.45 8.37 10.53
N ARG A 119 4.35 7.69 9.38
CA ARG A 119 3.21 6.80 9.06
C ARG A 119 3.16 5.60 10.01
N GLU A 120 4.26 4.88 10.15
CA GLU A 120 4.32 3.73 11.06
C GLU A 120 4.36 4.18 12.53
N ALA A 121 4.91 5.37 12.82
CA ALA A 121 4.85 5.95 14.15
C ALA A 121 3.40 6.24 14.59
N SER A 122 2.59 6.90 13.75
CA SER A 122 1.16 7.14 14.01
C SER A 122 0.38 5.83 14.16
N ARG A 123 0.66 4.83 13.33
CA ARG A 123 0.04 3.50 13.45
C ARG A 123 0.36 2.84 14.79
N ALA A 124 1.60 2.94 15.25
CA ALA A 124 2.00 2.38 16.54
C ALA A 124 1.28 3.08 17.71
N LEU A 125 1.10 4.41 17.67
CA LEU A 125 0.32 5.16 18.67
C LEU A 125 -1.16 4.79 18.68
N TYR A 126 -1.75 4.55 17.50
CA TYR A 126 -3.10 4.01 17.39
C TYR A 126 -3.21 2.64 18.07
N MET A 127 -2.29 1.71 17.80
CA MET A 127 -2.29 0.39 18.45
C MET A 127 -2.12 0.49 19.97
N ALA A 128 -1.26 1.40 20.44
CA ALA A 128 -1.11 1.67 21.87
C ALA A 128 -2.41 2.17 22.51
N THR A 129 -3.22 2.93 21.76
CA THR A 129 -4.51 3.48 22.22
C THR A 129 -5.57 2.41 22.34
N LEU A 130 -5.69 1.52 21.35
CA LEU A 130 -6.60 0.37 21.45
C LEU A 130 -6.22 -0.54 22.63
N GLN A 131 -4.93 -0.81 22.81
CA GLN A 131 -4.45 -1.60 23.93
C GLN A 131 -4.82 -0.94 25.26
N ARG A 132 -4.61 0.39 25.39
CA ARG A 132 -4.97 1.15 26.58
C ARG A 132 -6.46 1.10 26.89
N LEU A 133 -7.33 1.30 25.89
CA LEU A 133 -8.78 1.20 26.04
C LEU A 133 -9.21 -0.18 26.59
N SER A 134 -8.51 -1.23 26.16
CA SER A 134 -8.77 -2.59 26.62
C SER A 134 -8.26 -2.86 28.04
N GLU A 135 -7.03 -2.45 28.36
CA GLU A 135 -6.41 -2.67 29.67
C GLU A 135 -7.12 -1.87 30.78
N THR A 136 -7.61 -0.68 30.47
CA THR A 136 -8.40 0.13 31.43
C THR A 136 -9.85 -0.28 31.53
N LYS A 137 -10.28 -1.30 30.77
CA LYS A 137 -11.66 -1.80 30.69
C LYS A 137 -12.68 -0.73 30.31
N LEU A 138 -12.24 0.40 29.75
CA LEU A 138 -13.13 1.45 29.25
C LEU A 138 -13.91 0.95 28.03
N ILE A 139 -13.22 0.23 27.14
CA ILE A 139 -13.82 -0.37 25.95
C ILE A 139 -13.19 -1.75 25.75
N PRO A 140 -13.95 -2.86 25.82
CA PRO A 140 -13.42 -4.19 25.59
C PRO A 140 -12.78 -4.32 24.20
N ASN A 141 -11.65 -5.01 24.12
CA ASN A 141 -11.00 -5.34 22.85
C ASN A 141 -11.87 -6.32 22.08
N ASP A 142 -12.24 -5.94 20.86
CA ASP A 142 -13.00 -6.77 19.95
C ASP A 142 -12.37 -6.69 18.56
N LYS A 143 -11.83 -7.83 18.09
CA LYS A 143 -11.12 -7.92 16.81
C LYS A 143 -12.03 -7.65 15.60
N SER A 144 -13.34 -7.78 15.76
CA SER A 144 -14.31 -7.50 14.70
C SER A 144 -14.72 -6.03 14.64
N ARG A 145 -14.35 -5.23 15.65
CA ARG A 145 -14.76 -3.83 15.75
C ARG A 145 -13.97 -2.95 14.80
N THR A 146 -14.70 -2.09 14.10
CA THR A 146 -14.18 -1.11 13.15
C THR A 146 -13.86 0.23 13.82
N ASP A 147 -13.03 1.05 13.19
CA ASP A 147 -12.68 2.39 13.70
C ASP A 147 -13.93 3.26 13.92
N ARG A 148 -14.93 3.17 13.05
CA ARG A 148 -16.19 3.92 13.18
C ARG A 148 -17.03 3.48 14.38
N GLU A 149 -16.96 2.21 14.75
CA GLU A 149 -17.62 1.72 15.97
C GLU A 149 -16.85 2.17 17.21
N TYR A 150 -15.51 2.13 17.18
CA TYR A 150 -14.68 2.72 18.23
C TYR A 150 -14.97 4.23 18.40
N LEU A 151 -15.08 4.99 17.31
CA LEU A 151 -15.42 6.42 17.34
C LEU A 151 -16.71 6.71 18.10
N ARG A 152 -17.77 5.91 17.90
CA ARG A 152 -19.03 6.09 18.64
C ARG A 152 -18.88 5.86 20.13
N LEU A 153 -18.02 4.92 20.53
CA LEU A 153 -17.81 4.58 21.94
C LEU A 153 -16.93 5.59 22.66
N VAL A 154 -15.85 6.05 22.01
CA VAL A 154 -14.91 7.02 22.61
C VAL A 154 -15.52 8.41 22.77
N GLN A 155 -16.60 8.74 22.05
CA GLN A 155 -17.35 9.98 22.25
C GLN A 155 -17.93 10.13 23.66
N LEU A 156 -18.15 9.01 24.36
CA LEU A 156 -18.64 9.01 25.74
C LEU A 156 -17.50 9.14 26.78
N LEU A 157 -16.24 9.10 26.34
CA LEU A 157 -15.08 9.15 27.21
C LEU A 157 -14.53 10.59 27.34
N PRO A 158 -13.85 10.90 28.46
CA PRO A 158 -13.00 12.07 28.54
C PRO A 158 -11.97 12.06 27.40
N GLN A 159 -11.61 13.24 26.88
CA GLN A 159 -10.67 13.38 25.75
C GLN A 159 -11.16 12.76 24.43
N ALA A 160 -12.48 12.73 24.19
CA ALA A 160 -13.09 12.22 22.95
C ALA A 160 -12.39 12.73 21.67
N GLU A 161 -12.05 14.02 21.60
CA GLU A 161 -11.35 14.59 20.43
C GLU A 161 -9.95 14.00 20.22
N SER A 162 -9.23 13.67 21.30
CA SER A 162 -7.91 13.06 21.18
C SER A 162 -8.01 11.62 20.65
N TYR A 163 -9.01 10.87 21.11
CA TYR A 163 -9.28 9.53 20.56
C TYR A 163 -9.68 9.60 19.10
N GLN A 164 -10.56 10.54 18.76
CA GLN A 164 -11.00 10.76 17.39
C GLN A 164 -9.81 11.09 16.47
N MET A 165 -8.90 11.96 16.88
CA MET A 165 -7.71 12.29 16.08
C MET A 165 -6.88 11.05 15.73
N LEU A 166 -6.70 10.09 16.64
CA LEU A 166 -5.95 8.86 16.35
C LEU A 166 -6.72 7.90 15.44
N LEU A 167 -8.03 7.77 15.66
CA LEU A 167 -8.92 6.93 14.84
C LEU A 167 -9.02 7.46 13.40
N ASP A 168 -9.27 8.76 13.24
CA ASP A 168 -9.34 9.42 11.93
C ASP A 168 -8.00 9.37 11.20
N THR A 169 -6.88 9.52 11.93
CA THR A 169 -5.54 9.35 11.36
C THR A 169 -5.35 7.92 10.86
N HIS A 170 -5.76 6.91 11.63
CA HIS A 170 -5.65 5.51 11.20
C HIS A 170 -6.53 5.21 9.98
N GLU A 171 -7.77 5.73 9.93
CA GLU A 171 -8.65 5.62 8.76
C GLU A 171 -7.97 6.25 7.53
N LEU A 172 -7.40 7.45 7.67
CA LEU A 172 -6.61 8.10 6.62
C LEU A 172 -5.43 7.24 6.18
N LEU A 173 -4.69 6.62 7.12
CA LEU A 173 -3.57 5.75 6.78
C LEU A 173 -4.01 4.49 6.01
N CYS A 174 -5.17 3.93 6.33
CA CYS A 174 -5.71 2.74 5.67
C CYS A 174 -6.15 3.03 4.23
N PHE A 175 -6.79 4.18 4.01
CA PHE A 175 -7.42 4.50 2.72
C PHE A 175 -6.66 5.49 1.86
N SER A 176 -5.59 6.10 2.39
CA SER A 176 -4.71 7.00 1.64
C SER A 176 -3.26 6.51 1.66
N ASN A 177 -2.55 6.80 0.58
CA ASN A 177 -1.10 6.59 0.49
C ASN A 177 -0.31 7.89 0.72
N LEU A 178 -0.96 8.89 1.33
CA LEU A 178 -0.33 10.19 1.59
C LEU A 178 0.69 10.05 2.74
N PRO A 179 1.89 10.65 2.59
CA PRO A 179 2.83 10.69 3.69
C PRO A 179 2.28 11.55 4.83
N ILE A 180 2.51 11.13 6.07
CA ILE A 180 2.23 11.95 7.25
C ILE A 180 3.38 12.95 7.43
N SER A 181 3.06 14.24 7.49
CA SER A 181 4.04 15.29 7.80
C SER A 181 4.44 15.24 9.27
N ALA A 182 5.62 15.78 9.59
CA ALA A 182 6.06 15.92 10.99
C ALA A 182 5.05 16.70 11.83
N GLU A 183 4.49 17.79 11.29
CA GLU A 183 3.46 18.59 11.97
C GLU A 183 2.18 17.80 12.29
N MET A 184 1.75 16.94 11.36
CA MET A 184 0.58 16.08 11.59
C MET A 184 0.91 15.02 12.65
N PHE A 185 2.11 14.45 12.60
CA PHE A 185 2.58 13.53 13.62
C PHE A 185 2.64 14.17 15.01
N ASP A 186 3.10 15.41 15.13
CA ASP A 186 3.13 16.13 16.41
C ASP A 186 1.72 16.35 17.00
N ARG A 187 0.69 16.48 16.15
CA ARG A 187 -0.71 16.54 16.60
C ARG A 187 -1.18 15.18 17.11
N VAL A 188 -0.88 14.12 16.35
CA VAL A 188 -1.16 12.72 16.71
C VAL A 188 -0.49 12.32 18.04
N GLN A 189 0.78 12.69 18.22
CA GLN A 189 1.52 12.45 19.46
C GLN A 189 0.90 13.21 20.63
N ARG A 190 0.58 14.50 20.46
CA ARG A 190 -0.11 15.27 21.51
C ARG A 190 -1.46 14.68 21.90
N ALA A 191 -2.23 14.19 20.93
CA ALA A 191 -3.49 13.51 21.20
C ALA A 191 -3.26 12.25 22.05
N TYR A 192 -2.26 11.44 21.71
CA TYR A 192 -1.88 10.27 22.51
C TYR A 192 -1.49 10.65 23.95
N ASP A 193 -0.64 11.67 24.12
CA ASP A 193 -0.18 12.11 25.45
C ASP A 193 -1.34 12.63 26.31
N ASN A 194 -2.34 13.28 25.71
CA ASN A 194 -3.54 13.74 26.41
C ASN A 194 -4.39 12.56 26.89
N ILE A 195 -4.55 11.53 26.05
CA ILE A 195 -5.23 10.28 26.42
C ILE A 195 -4.50 9.60 27.57
N GLU A 196 -3.18 9.47 27.48
CA GLU A 196 -2.36 8.85 28.51
C GLU A 196 -2.52 9.56 29.86
N ARG A 197 -2.37 10.89 29.89
CA ARG A 197 -2.55 11.68 31.11
C ARG A 197 -3.94 11.48 31.73
N ALA A 198 -5.00 11.63 30.93
CA ALA A 198 -6.37 11.48 31.42
C ALA A 198 -6.64 10.06 31.96
N THR A 199 -6.05 9.03 31.32
CA THR A 199 -6.21 7.65 31.77
C THR A 199 -5.48 7.41 33.10
N LEU A 200 -4.26 7.93 33.26
CA LEU A 200 -3.51 7.82 34.52
C LEU A 200 -4.22 8.52 35.67
N ASP A 201 -4.82 9.69 35.42
CA ASP A 201 -5.59 10.42 36.41
C ASP A 201 -6.84 9.63 36.84
N SER A 202 -7.54 9.01 35.89
CA SER A 202 -8.71 8.18 36.19
C SER A 202 -8.40 6.95 37.05
N VAL A 203 -7.23 6.33 36.82
CA VAL A 203 -6.76 5.18 37.62
C VAL A 203 -6.33 5.61 39.03
N ARG A 204 -5.81 6.82 39.19
CA ARG A 204 -5.39 7.34 40.52
C ARG A 204 -6.56 7.71 41.43
N MET A 205 -7.71 8.05 40.85
CA MET A 205 -8.91 8.46 41.59
C MET A 205 -9.86 7.30 41.94
N ALA A 206 -9.64 6.11 41.38
CA ALA A 206 -10.40 4.89 41.65
C ALA A 206 -9.77 4.06 42.77
#